data_AF-A0A9D7BR06-F1
#
_entry.id   AF-A0A9D7BR06-F1
#
_cell.length_a   1.000
_cell.length_b   1.000
_cell.length_c   1.000
_cell.angle_alpha   90.00
_cell.angle_beta   90.00
_cell.angle_gamma   90.00
#
_symmetry.space_group_name_H-M   'P 1'
#
loop_
_entity.id
_entity.type
_entity.pdbx_description
1 polymer ?
#
loop_
_entity_poly.entity_id
_entity_poly.type
_entity_poly.pdbx_seq_one_letter_code
_entity_poly.pdbx_strand_id
1 'polypeptide(L)' 'MPRQANLVALAKMLRIDPRALQYGDPDGRNIREPGKAWKVTAADQLAIDAFLALPSAQRKAIRDLIATLARAQATAA' A
#
# COMPACT_ATOMS: atom_id res chain seq x y z
N MET A 1 -13.33 -26.23 -17.81
CA MET A 1 -13.64 -24.94 -17.15
C MET A 1 -14.19 -25.21 -15.75
N PRO A 2 -13.78 -24.49 -14.70
CA PRO A 2 -14.33 -24.63 -13.36
C PRO A 2 -15.85 -24.38 -13.36
N ARG A 3 -16.60 -25.06 -12.49
CA ARG A 3 -18.06 -24.86 -12.36
C ARG A 3 -18.34 -23.43 -11.89
N GLN A 4 -19.38 -22.80 -12.45
CA GLN A 4 -19.79 -21.44 -12.12
C GLN A 4 -20.06 -21.23 -10.63
N ALA A 5 -20.66 -22.21 -9.96
CA ALA A 5 -20.88 -22.19 -8.52
C ALA A 5 -19.58 -22.01 -7.71
N ASN A 6 -18.49 -22.65 -8.16
CA ASN A 6 -17.19 -22.56 -7.50
C ASN A 6 -16.54 -21.19 -7.71
N LEU A 7 -16.69 -20.62 -8.92
CA LEU A 7 -16.19 -19.27 -9.21
C LEU A 7 -16.89 -18.20 -8.37
N VAL A 8 -18.22 -18.28 -8.24
CA VAL A 8 -19.00 -17.34 -7.41
C VAL A 8 -18.64 -17.47 -5.93
N ALA A 9 -18.48 -18.69 -5.43
CA ALA A 9 -18.06 -18.92 -4.04
C ALA A 9 -16.66 -18.33 -3.78
N LEU A 10 -15.71 -18.55 -4.69
CA LEU A 10 -14.35 -18.03 -4.55
C LEU A 10 -14.31 -16.49 -4.63
N ALA A 11 -15.05 -15.90 -5.58
CA ALA A 11 -15.16 -14.45 -5.72
C ALA A 11 -15.72 -13.78 -4.46
N LYS A 12 -16.73 -14.40 -3.82
CA LYS A 12 -17.29 -13.94 -2.55
C LYS A 12 -16.27 -14.00 -1.41
N MET A 13 -15.47 -15.06 -1.32
CA MET A 13 -14.41 -15.17 -0.31
C MET A 13 -13.33 -14.10 -0.48
N LEU A 14 -12.97 -13.82 -1.73
CA LEU A 14 -11.94 -12.84 -2.09
C LEU A 14 -12.45 -11.40 -2.16
N ARG A 15 -13.76 -11.18 -1.98
CA ARG A 15 -14.43 -9.87 -2.08
C ARG A 15 -14.17 -9.15 -3.42
N ILE A 16 -14.15 -9.90 -4.51
CA ILE A 16 -13.95 -9.39 -5.88
C ILE A 16 -15.12 -9.80 -6.76
N ASP A 17 -15.29 -9.13 -7.90
CA ASP A 17 -16.34 -9.46 -8.87
C ASP A 17 -16.08 -10.82 -9.55
N PRO A 18 -17.08 -11.72 -9.69
CA PRO A 18 -16.89 -13.02 -10.34
C PRO A 18 -16.40 -12.95 -11.79
N ARG A 19 -16.79 -11.93 -12.55
CA ARG A 19 -16.30 -11.71 -13.92
C ARG A 19 -14.85 -11.25 -13.89
N ALA A 20 -14.48 -10.39 -12.93
CA ALA A 20 -13.09 -9.99 -12.73
C ALA A 20 -12.19 -11.17 -12.36
N LEU A 21 -12.71 -12.13 -11.58
CA LEU A 21 -12.01 -13.38 -11.28
C LEU A 21 -11.90 -14.31 -12.51
N GLN A 22 -12.91 -14.34 -13.37
CA GLN A 22 -12.95 -15.25 -14.53
C GLN A 22 -12.17 -14.72 -15.74
N TYR A 23 -12.21 -13.41 -15.98
CA TYR A 23 -11.70 -12.77 -17.21
C TYR A 23 -10.61 -11.73 -16.94
N GLY A 24 -10.32 -11.42 -15.67
CA GLY A 24 -9.48 -10.28 -15.29
C GLY A 24 -10.28 -8.98 -15.18
N ASP A 25 -9.68 -7.97 -14.54
CA ASP A 25 -10.27 -6.63 -14.48
C ASP A 25 -10.26 -6.00 -15.88
N PRO A 26 -11.40 -5.59 -16.43
CA PRO A 26 -11.47 -4.92 -17.74
C PRO A 26 -10.66 -3.62 -17.80
N ASP A 27 -10.39 -2.97 -16.66
CA ASP A 27 -9.56 -1.75 -16.58
C ASP A 27 -8.05 -2.08 -16.52
N GLY A 28 -7.66 -3.35 -16.59
CA GLY A 28 -6.26 -3.79 -16.53
C GLY A 28 -5.59 -3.60 -15.16
N ARG A 29 -6.37 -3.35 -14.10
CA ARG A 29 -5.82 -3.24 -12.75
C ARG A 29 -5.51 -4.64 -12.21
N ASN A 30 -4.31 -4.81 -11.68
CA ASN A 30 -3.94 -6.04 -11.00
C ASN A 30 -4.81 -6.21 -9.73
N ILE A 31 -5.61 -7.27 -9.70
CA ILE A 31 -6.34 -7.68 -8.49
C ILE A 31 -5.30 -8.20 -7.50
N ARG A 32 -4.95 -7.38 -6.51
CA ARG A 32 -4.05 -7.73 -5.41
C ARG A 32 -4.84 -7.79 -4.12
N GLU A 33 -4.36 -8.57 -3.15
CA GLU A 33 -4.80 -8.41 -1.77
C GLU A 33 -4.76 -6.92 -1.39
N PRO A 34 -5.80 -6.39 -0.73
CA PRO A 34 -5.80 -5.02 -0.27
C PRO A 34 -4.56 -4.85 0.61
N GLY A 35 -3.62 -4.03 0.15
CA GLY A 35 -2.40 -3.76 0.90
C GLY A 35 -2.76 -3.36 2.33
N LYS A 36 -1.99 -3.83 3.31
CA LYS A 36 -2.17 -3.49 4.72
C LYS A 36 -2.48 -2.00 4.81
N ALA A 37 -3.69 -1.67 5.28
CA ALA A 37 -4.13 -0.28 5.36
C ALA A 37 -3.05 0.52 6.07
N TRP A 38 -2.61 1.60 5.44
CA TRP A 38 -1.63 2.53 5.98
C TRP A 38 -2.25 3.22 7.20
N LYS A 39 -2.17 2.55 8.35
CA LYS A 39 -2.67 3.06 9.64
C LYS A 39 -1.60 3.92 10.25
N VAL A 40 -1.69 5.20 9.95
CA VAL A 40 -0.80 6.23 10.47
C VAL A 40 -1.58 7.09 11.45
N THR A 41 -0.95 7.48 12.55
CA THR A 41 -1.60 8.33 13.56
C THR A 41 -1.84 9.73 12.99
N ALA A 42 -2.75 10.51 13.57
CA ALA A 42 -3.01 11.87 13.10
C ALA A 42 -1.73 12.75 13.14
N ALA A 43 -0.88 12.55 14.15
CA ALA A 43 0.38 13.27 14.28
C ALA A 43 1.37 12.91 13.16
N ASP A 44 1.52 11.62 12.88
CA ASP A 44 2.39 11.15 11.80
C ASP A 44 1.87 11.58 10.42
N GLN A 45 0.55 11.62 10.23
CA GLN A 45 -0.05 12.12 8.99
C GLN A 45 0.29 13.59 8.76
N LEU A 46 0.16 14.43 9.79
CA LEU A 46 0.57 15.85 9.73
C LEU A 46 2.05 16.01 9.39
N ALA A 47 2.92 15.17 9.96
CA ALA A 47 4.35 15.20 9.67
C ALA A 47 4.65 14.81 8.21
N ILE A 48 3.95 13.81 7.67
CA ILE A 48 4.05 13.39 6.26
C ILE A 48 3.60 14.53 5.35
N ASP A 49 2.45 15.15 5.63
CA ASP A 49 1.90 16.23 4.81
C ASP A 49 2.84 17.44 4.79
N ALA A 50 3.39 17.81 5.95
CA ALA A 50 4.40 18.86 6.06
C ALA A 50 5.66 18.52 5.25
N PHE A 51 6.16 17.28 5.33
CA PHE A 51 7.31 16.82 4.55
C PHE A 51 7.07 16.91 3.03
N LEU A 52 5.88 16.52 2.58
CA LEU A 52 5.52 16.54 1.16
C LEU A 52 5.42 17.97 0.60
N ALA A 53 5.03 18.94 1.43
CA ALA A 53 4.96 20.35 1.05
C ALA A 53 6.33 21.02 0.84
N LEU A 54 7.42 20.44 1.34
CA LEU A 54 8.75 21.05 1.26
C LEU A 54 9.33 21.05 -0.17
N PRO A 55 10.23 21.99 -0.51
CA PRO A 55 11.07 21.94 -1.71
C PRO A 55 11.96 20.68 -1.78
N SER A 56 12.36 20.29 -2.99
CA SER A 56 13.14 19.06 -3.25
C SER A 56 14.46 19.01 -2.47
N ALA A 57 15.18 20.13 -2.35
CA ALA A 57 16.42 20.23 -1.60
C ALA A 57 16.23 19.92 -0.10
N GLN A 58 15.16 20.45 0.50
CA GLN A 58 14.84 20.25 1.92
C GLN A 58 14.36 18.82 2.17
N ARG A 59 13.55 18.25 1.26
CA ARG A 59 13.15 16.84 1.32
C ARG A 59 14.35 15.90 1.28
N LYS A 60 15.40 16.21 0.50
CA LYS A 60 16.63 15.40 0.46
C LYS A 60 17.33 15.37 1.82
N ALA A 61 17.57 16.55 2.42
CA ALA A 61 18.21 16.66 3.72
C ALA A 61 17.47 15.89 4.82
N ILE A 62 16.14 15.99 4.85
CA ILE A 62 15.32 15.24 5.81
C ILE A 62 15.39 13.73 5.56
N ARG A 63 15.36 13.29 4.29
CA ARG A 63 15.50 11.86 3.95
C ARG A 63 16.83 11.28 4.43
N ASP A 64 17.91 12.04 4.26
CA ASP A 64 19.26 11.64 4.69
C ASP A 64 19.38 11.59 6.22
N LEU A 65 18.72 12.52 6.93
CA LEU A 65 18.64 12.52 8.39
C LEU A 65 17.87 11.28 8.90
N ILE A 66 16.68 11.01 8.36
CA ILE A 66 15.86 9.85 8.72
C ILE A 66 16.65 8.56 8.49
N ALA A 67 17.33 8.43 7.34
CA ALA A 67 18.15 7.27 7.03
C ALA A 67 19.31 7.09 8.03
N THR A 68 19.91 8.18 8.47
CA THR A 68 21.02 8.15 9.45
C THR A 68 20.53 7.72 10.84
N LEU A 69 19.40 8.27 11.29
CA LEU A 69 18.78 7.86 12.56
C LEU A 69 18.34 6.40 12.54
N ALA A 70 17.75 5.94 11.44
CA ALA A 70 17.33 4.55 11.28
C ALA A 70 18.52 3.59 11.33
N ARG A 71 19.64 3.93 10.69
CA ARG A 71 20.89 3.14 10.79
C ARG A 71 21.43 3.13 12.22
N ALA A 72 21.48 4.29 12.89
CA ALA A 72 21.95 4.39 14.27
C ALA A 72 21.11 3.52 15.24
N GLN A 73 19.79 3.54 15.09
CA GLN A 73 18.87 2.70 15.86
C GLN A 73 19.10 1.21 15.58
N ALA A 74 19.34 0.82 14.33
CA ALA A 74 19.61 -0.57 13.96
C ALA A 74 20.95 -1.09 14.50
N THR A 75 21.96 -0.22 14.65
CA THR A 75 23.23 -0.56 15.30
C THR A 75 23.18 -0.57 16.83
N ALA A 76 22.19 0.08 17.43
CA ALA A 76 22.01 0.15 18.88
C ALA A 76 21.13 -1.01 19.45
N ALA A 77 20.55 -1.82 18.57
CA ALA A 77 19.73 -2.99 18.90
C ALA A 77 20.51 -4.29 18.65
#